data_AF-A0A2D4GZE9-F1
#
_entry.id   AF-A0A2D4GZE9-F1
#
_cell.length_a   1.000
_cell.length_b   1.000
_cell.length_c   1.000
_cell.angle_alpha   90.00
_cell.angle_beta   90.00
_cell.angle_gamma   90.00
#
_symmetry.space_group_name_H-M   'P 1'
#
loop_
_entity.id
_entity.type
_entity.pdbx_description
1 polymer ?
#
loop_
_entity_poly.entity_id
_entity_poly.type
_entity_poly.pdbx_seq_one_letter_code
_entity_poly.pdbx_strand_id
1 'polypeptide(L)'
;IPGFCSLDLNDQVTLLKYGVYEAIFAMLASVMNKDGMLVAYGNGFITREFLKSLRKPFCDIMEPKFDFAMKFNALELDDSDISLFVAAIICCGDRPGLVNIGHIEKMQE
;
A
#
# COMPACT_ATOMS: atom_id res chain seq x y z
N ILE A 1 13.76 1.13 -7.27
CA ILE A 1 13.19 2.29 -8.00
C ILE A 1 14.35 3.12 -8.54
N PRO A 2 14.59 3.14 -9.85
CA PRO A 2 15.62 3.99 -10.46
C PRO A 2 15.42 5.46 -10.10
N GLY A 3 16.50 6.20 -9.85
CA GLY A 3 16.43 7.66 -9.57
C GLY A 3 16.02 8.05 -8.15
N PHE A 4 15.26 7.22 -7.42
CA PHE A 4 14.74 7.58 -6.09
C PHE A 4 15.85 7.97 -5.09
N CYS A 5 16.92 7.17 -5.01
CA CYS A 5 18.05 7.45 -4.10
C CYS A 5 18.86 8.70 -4.50
N SER A 6 18.66 9.22 -5.71
CA SER A 6 19.31 10.44 -6.21
C SER A 6 18.49 11.71 -5.95
N LEU A 7 17.28 11.59 -5.39
CA LEU A 7 16.45 12.73 -4.98
C LEU A 7 17.03 13.41 -3.72
N ASP A 8 16.58 14.63 -3.46
CA ASP A 8 16.81 15.29 -2.17
C ASP A 8 16.33 14.39 -1.02
N LEU A 9 17.09 14.35 0.08
CA LEU A 9 16.77 13.48 1.21
C LEU A 9 15.40 13.83 1.83
N ASN A 10 15.02 15.11 1.86
CA ASN A 10 13.70 15.53 2.36
C ASN A 10 12.57 15.09 1.43
N ASP A 11 12.81 15.10 0.11
CA ASP A 11 11.86 14.58 -0.87
C ASP A 11 11.69 13.06 -0.68
N GLN A 12 12.77 12.30 -0.50
CA GLN A 12 12.69 10.86 -0.21
C GLN A 12 11.84 10.57 1.05
N VAL A 13 12.09 11.33 2.13
CA VAL A 13 11.31 11.22 3.38
C VAL A 13 9.85 11.59 3.16
N THR A 14 9.57 12.66 2.40
CA THR A 14 8.21 13.13 2.12
C THR A 14 7.42 12.11 1.30
N LEU A 15 8.02 11.59 0.22
CA LEU A 15 7.42 10.54 -0.61
C LEU A 15 7.07 9.30 0.21
N LEU A 16 7.99 8.81 1.05
CA LEU A 16 7.72 7.67 1.93
C LEU A 16 6.67 7.98 2.99
N LYS A 17 6.74 9.16 3.63
CA LYS A 17 5.80 9.60 4.66
C LYS A 17 4.36 9.56 4.16
N TYR A 18 4.11 10.01 2.94
CA TYR A 18 2.77 10.07 2.37
C TYR A 18 2.37 8.79 1.61
N GLY A 19 3.31 8.06 1.02
CA GLY A 19 3.01 6.87 0.20
C GLY A 19 3.00 5.54 0.93
N VAL A 20 3.62 5.41 2.11
CA VAL A 20 3.84 4.10 2.74
C VAL A 20 2.54 3.36 3.08
N TYR A 21 1.50 4.05 3.57
CA TYR A 21 0.24 3.40 3.91
C TYR A 21 -0.53 2.95 2.67
N GLU A 22 -0.52 3.75 1.60
CA GLU A 22 -1.13 3.37 0.32
C GLU A 22 -0.45 2.10 -0.24
N ALA A 23 0.89 2.09 -0.24
CA ALA A 23 1.68 0.92 -0.65
C ALA A 23 1.39 -0.31 0.22
N ILE A 24 1.32 -0.14 1.55
CA ILE A 24 0.98 -1.23 2.47
C ILE A 24 -0.39 -1.81 2.12
N PHE A 25 -1.43 -0.99 1.94
CA PHE A 25 -2.77 -1.51 1.65
C PHE A 25 -2.88 -2.18 0.27
N ALA A 26 -2.13 -1.71 -0.72
CA ALA A 26 -2.03 -2.38 -2.01
C ALA A 26 -1.41 -3.78 -1.87
N MET A 27 -0.26 -3.90 -1.19
CA MET A 27 0.40 -5.19 -0.96
C MET A 27 -0.38 -6.10 0.00
N LEU A 28 -1.11 -5.53 0.94
CA LEU A 28 -1.91 -6.28 1.91
C LEU A 28 -3.02 -7.08 1.21
N ALA A 29 -3.51 -6.59 0.08
CA ALA A 29 -4.52 -7.29 -0.73
C ALA A 29 -4.02 -8.68 -1.16
N SER A 30 -2.74 -8.83 -1.49
CA SER A 30 -2.12 -10.11 -1.90
C SER A 30 -2.09 -11.18 -0.81
N VAL A 31 -2.22 -10.78 0.46
CA VAL A 31 -2.27 -11.72 1.60
C VAL A 31 -3.68 -11.86 2.19
N MET A 32 -4.68 -11.33 1.50
CA MET A 32 -6.10 -11.34 1.89
C MET A 32 -6.93 -12.19 0.94
N ASN A 33 -7.91 -12.89 1.50
CA ASN A 33 -9.04 -13.43 0.75
C ASN A 33 -10.35 -12.96 1.42
N LYS A 34 -11.49 -13.43 0.90
CA LYS A 34 -12.82 -13.05 1.42
C LYS A 34 -13.04 -13.45 2.88
N ASP A 35 -12.33 -14.46 3.37
CA ASP A 35 -12.53 -15.09 4.67
C ASP A 35 -11.52 -14.60 5.74
N GLY A 36 -10.42 -13.97 5.34
CA GLY A 36 -9.38 -13.51 6.27
C GLY A 36 -8.05 -13.18 5.60
N MET A 37 -7.00 -13.08 6.43
CA MET A 37 -5.67 -12.66 5.98
C MET A 37 -4.55 -13.48 6.64
N LEU A 38 -3.44 -13.63 5.92
CA LEU A 38 -2.22 -14.20 6.47
C LEU A 38 -1.49 -13.18 7.37
N VAL A 39 -0.92 -13.69 8.46
CA VAL A 39 -0.14 -12.93 9.44
C VAL A 39 1.10 -13.71 9.86
N ALA A 40 2.00 -13.06 10.61
CA ALA A 40 3.20 -13.69 11.18
C ALA A 40 4.05 -14.43 10.13
N TYR A 41 4.38 -13.75 9.02
CA TYR A 41 5.12 -14.31 7.87
C TYR A 41 4.43 -15.53 7.24
N GLY A 42 3.09 -15.52 7.17
CA GLY A 42 2.30 -16.61 6.59
C GLY A 42 2.02 -17.79 7.54
N ASN A 43 2.55 -17.75 8.77
CA ASN A 43 2.38 -18.84 9.73
C ASN A 43 1.03 -18.80 10.47
N GLY A 44 0.25 -17.73 10.32
CA GLY A 44 -1.08 -17.62 10.90
C GLY A 44 -2.08 -17.11 9.88
N PHE A 45 -3.34 -17.51 10.06
CA PHE A 45 -4.47 -16.97 9.32
C PHE A 45 -5.49 -16.42 10.32
N ILE A 46 -5.75 -15.13 10.25
CA ILE A 46 -6.77 -14.47 11.07
C ILE A 46 -8.01 -14.26 10.21
N THR A 47 -9.16 -14.72 10.70
CA THR A 47 -10.42 -14.60 9.95
C THR A 47 -10.97 -13.17 9.98
N ARG A 48 -11.60 -12.75 8.88
CA ARG A 48 -12.28 -11.47 8.75
C ARG A 48 -13.38 -11.32 9.79
N GLU A 49 -14.17 -12.37 10.01
CA GLU A 49 -15.25 -12.38 11.01
C GLU A 49 -14.72 -12.26 12.44
N PHE A 50 -13.57 -12.86 12.76
CA PHE A 50 -12.93 -12.64 14.05
C PHE A 50 -12.55 -11.17 14.24
N LEU A 51 -11.95 -10.53 13.24
CA LEU A 51 -11.60 -9.11 13.29
C LEU A 51 -12.83 -8.20 13.45
N LYS A 52 -13.94 -8.53 12.78
CA LYS A 52 -15.23 -7.83 12.94
C LYS A 52 -15.87 -8.02 14.32
N SER A 53 -15.57 -9.11 15.01
CA SER A 53 -16.11 -9.39 16.35
C SER A 53 -15.43 -8.61 17.48
N LEU A 54 -14.32 -7.93 17.21
CA LEU A 54 -13.58 -7.14 18.20
C LEU A 54 -14.41 -5.97 18.72
N ARG A 55 -14.13 -5.50 19.94
CA ARG A 55 -14.81 -4.32 20.48
C ARG A 55 -14.52 -3.09 19.63
N LYS A 56 -15.45 -2.13 19.59
CA LYS A 56 -15.20 -0.82 18.97
C LYS A 56 -14.05 -0.07 19.67
N PRO A 57 -13.26 0.73 18.92
CA PRO A 57 -13.35 0.96 17.46
C PRO A 57 -12.57 -0.06 16.61
N PHE A 58 -12.06 -1.16 17.20
CA PHE A 58 -11.11 -2.06 16.52
C PHE A 58 -11.74 -2.88 15.39
N CYS A 59 -13.01 -3.26 15.50
CA CYS A 59 -13.74 -3.96 14.44
C CYS A 59 -13.82 -3.17 13.12
N ASP A 60 -13.69 -1.84 13.18
CA ASP A 60 -13.89 -0.96 12.03
C ASP A 60 -12.59 -0.71 11.24
N ILE A 61 -11.43 -1.15 11.77
CA ILE A 61 -10.12 -0.83 11.20
C ILE A 61 -9.86 -1.59 9.90
N MET A 62 -10.08 -2.92 9.93
CA MET A 62 -9.68 -3.84 8.87
C MET A 62 -10.75 -4.05 7.81
N GLU A 63 -12.03 -3.87 8.16
CA GLU A 63 -13.14 -4.13 7.25
C GLU A 63 -13.05 -3.35 5.93
N PRO A 64 -12.75 -2.02 5.92
CA PRO A 64 -12.57 -1.29 4.67
C PRO A 64 -11.40 -1.79 3.82
N LYS A 65 -10.40 -2.43 4.43
CA LYS A 65 -9.20 -2.94 3.73
C LYS A 65 -9.51 -4.27 3.07
N PHE A 66 -10.34 -5.10 3.70
CA PHE A 66 -10.91 -6.27 3.03
C PHE A 66 -11.78 -5.87 1.84
N ASP A 67 -12.63 -4.85 1.98
CA ASP A 67 -13.47 -4.38 0.87
C ASP A 67 -12.65 -3.84 -0.31
N PHE A 68 -11.55 -3.13 -0.02
CA PHE A 68 -10.58 -2.73 -1.02
C PHE A 68 -9.91 -3.95 -1.66
N ALA A 69 -9.36 -4.87 -0.85
CA ALA A 69 -8.64 -6.05 -1.32
C ALA A 69 -9.49 -6.93 -2.23
N MET A 70 -10.78 -7.12 -1.96
CA MET A 70 -11.65 -7.95 -2.81
C MET A 70 -11.83 -7.35 -4.20
N LYS A 71 -11.91 -6.02 -4.30
CA LYS A 71 -12.01 -5.33 -5.59
C LYS A 71 -10.66 -5.29 -6.30
N PHE A 72 -9.58 -5.07 -5.55
CA PHE A 72 -8.23 -5.00 -6.09
C PHE A 72 -7.77 -6.36 -6.61
N ASN A 73 -7.99 -7.45 -5.86
CA ASN A 73 -7.63 -8.81 -6.27
C ASN A 73 -8.44 -9.31 -7.48
N ALA A 74 -9.63 -8.76 -7.72
CA ALA A 74 -10.41 -9.06 -8.92
C ALA A 74 -9.78 -8.52 -10.22
N LEU A 75 -8.74 -7.68 -10.12
CA LEU A 75 -7.93 -7.24 -11.26
C LEU A 75 -6.88 -8.29 -11.67
N GLU A 76 -6.70 -9.36 -10.86
CA GLU A 76 -5.79 -10.48 -11.13
C GLU A 76 -4.33 -10.05 -11.43
N LEU A 77 -3.87 -9.00 -10.74
CA LEU A 77 -2.50 -8.50 -10.85
C LEU A 77 -1.50 -9.52 -10.30
N ASP A 78 -0.38 -9.67 -11.00
CA ASP A 78 0.74 -10.47 -10.51
C ASP A 78 1.75 -9.64 -9.71
N ASP A 79 2.78 -10.29 -9.17
CA ASP A 79 3.82 -9.61 -8.39
C ASP A 79 4.60 -8.55 -9.20
N SER A 80 4.72 -8.74 -10.53
CA SER A 80 5.37 -7.77 -11.42
C SER A 80 4.53 -6.51 -11.52
N ASP A 81 3.23 -6.65 -11.74
CA ASP A 81 2.28 -5.54 -11.80
C ASP A 81 2.25 -4.77 -10.47
N ILE A 82 2.15 -5.49 -9.35
CA ILE A 82 2.11 -4.89 -8.01
C ILE A 82 3.40 -4.15 -7.70
N SER A 83 4.56 -4.68 -8.12
CA SER A 83 5.85 -4.02 -7.91
C SER A 83 5.93 -2.65 -8.58
N LEU A 84 5.43 -2.54 -9.82
CA LEU A 84 5.37 -1.28 -10.57
C LEU A 84 4.34 -0.35 -9.97
N PHE A 85 3.17 -0.86 -9.59
CA PHE A 85 2.11 -0.08 -8.96
C PHE A 85 2.56 0.55 -7.64
N VAL A 86 3.24 -0.20 -6.78
CA VAL A 86 3.80 0.31 -5.51
C VAL A 86 4.90 1.36 -5.78
N ALA A 87 5.74 1.15 -6.79
CA ALA A 87 6.73 2.16 -7.18
C ALA A 87 6.07 3.47 -7.61
N ALA A 88 5.00 3.40 -8.41
CA ALA A 88 4.23 4.57 -8.84
C ALA A 88 3.58 5.31 -7.67
N ILE A 89 3.04 4.59 -6.68
CA ILE A 89 2.49 5.18 -5.44
C ILE A 89 3.55 5.97 -4.68
N ILE A 90 4.75 5.38 -4.51
CA ILE A 90 5.85 6.01 -3.77
C ILE A 90 6.36 7.24 -4.53
N CYS A 91 6.43 7.18 -5.86
CA CYS A 91 6.99 8.23 -6.70
C CYS A 91 5.99 9.32 -7.10
N CYS A 92 4.87 9.45 -6.39
CA CYS A 92 3.82 10.41 -6.70
C CYS A 92 4.29 11.87 -6.47
N GLY A 93 4.27 12.70 -7.52
CA GLY A 93 4.65 14.11 -7.46
C GLY A 93 3.68 15.02 -6.70
N ASP A 94 2.49 14.53 -6.37
CA ASP A 94 1.42 15.32 -5.73
C ASP A 94 1.58 15.43 -4.19
N ARG A 95 2.66 14.89 -3.60
CA ARG A 95 2.82 14.93 -2.14
C ARG A 95 3.10 16.35 -1.66
N PRO A 96 2.44 16.81 -0.58
CA PRO A 96 2.65 18.17 -0.07
C PRO A 96 4.04 18.31 0.56
N GLY A 97 4.70 19.43 0.28
CA GLY A 97 6.01 19.76 0.83
C GLY A 97 7.21 19.24 0.03
N LEU A 98 6.98 18.68 -1.16
CA LEU A 98 8.06 18.32 -2.09
C LEU A 98 8.78 19.57 -2.63
N VAL A 99 10.10 19.46 -2.75
CA VAL A 99 10.99 20.52 -3.22
C VAL A 99 11.20 20.42 -4.73
N ASN A 100 11.46 19.23 -5.26
CA ASN A 100 11.81 19.00 -6.66
C ASN A 100 10.72 18.26 -7.45
N ILE A 101 9.48 18.78 -7.42
CA ILE A 101 8.29 18.13 -8.00
C ILE A 101 8.52 17.67 -9.45
N GLY A 102 9.01 18.53 -10.34
CA GLY A 102 9.20 18.18 -11.75
C GLY A 102 10.26 17.09 -12.01
N HIS A 103 11.18 16.82 -11.08
CA HIS A 103 12.08 15.68 -11.18
C HIS A 103 11.35 14.38 -10.77
N ILE A 104 10.50 14.46 -9.75
CA ILE A 104 9.71 13.32 -9.26
C ILE A 104 8.64 12.93 -10.28
N GLU A 105 7.92 13.89 -10.87
CA GLU A 105 6.93 13.62 -11.91
C GLU A 105 7.54 12.91 -13.12
N LYS A 106 8.73 13.32 -13.57
CA LYS A 106 9.48 12.64 -14.64
C LYS A 106 9.96 11.23 -14.26
N MET A 107 10.10 10.94 -12.98
CA MET A 107 10.44 9.61 -12.49
C MET A 107 9.19 8.73 -12.39
N GLN A 108 8.01 9.33 -12.23
CA GLN A 108 6.72 8.66 -12.19
C GLN A 108 6.17 8.33 -13.59
N GLU A 109 6.41 9.22 -14.56
CA GLU A 109 6.07 9.06 -15.99
C GLU A 109 6.86 7.91 -16.66
#